data_AF-Q1G888-F1
#
_entry.id   AF-Q1G888-F1
#
_cell.length_a   1.000
_cell.length_b   1.000
_cell.length_c   1.000
_cell.angle_alpha   90.00
_cell.angle_beta   90.00
_cell.angle_gamma   90.00
#
_symmetry.space_group_name_H-M   'P 1'
#
loop_
_entity.id
_entity.type
_entity.pdbx_description
1 polymer ?
#
loop_
_entity_poly.entity_id
_entity_poly.type
_entity_poly.pdbx_seq_one_letter_code
_entity_poly.pdbx_strand_id
1 'polypeptide(L)'
;MINPDFAIILNFNPTGANVNADALVRRARDIGARAVSGREELKAACEKYTIAYLPDQAGQHYKADEVVDALLAARKAGQALVVDVDGEDEADQAALDALNAWMHKFGHAVNEGQESDLSADAAEAFVLTNRHAPYQAYLFLKAPYPAEVKVTGLTEAPNRIEWIDGREECEFVFENGVLTVQLKKQESPFAWQLVRIQGHRPEDDIAETKF
;
A
#
# COMPACT_ATOMS: atom_id res chain seq x y z
N MET A 1 17.98 1.30 -8.28
CA MET A 1 16.58 1.73 -8.13
C MET A 1 15.78 0.45 -7.87
N ILE A 2 15.13 0.31 -6.71
CA ILE A 2 14.33 -0.89 -6.38
C ILE A 2 13.08 -0.88 -7.27
N ASN A 3 12.63 -2.06 -7.71
CA ASN A 3 11.44 -2.18 -8.53
C ASN A 3 10.21 -1.60 -7.77
N PRO A 4 9.45 -0.64 -8.35
CA PRO A 4 8.25 -0.08 -7.72
C PRO A 4 7.15 -1.13 -7.43
N ASP A 5 7.27 -2.33 -7.98
CA ASP A 5 6.43 -3.49 -7.61
C ASP A 5 6.68 -4.00 -6.18
N PHE A 6 7.83 -3.70 -5.57
CA PHE A 6 8.22 -4.26 -4.28
C PHE A 6 7.92 -3.27 -3.16
N ALA A 7 6.66 -3.18 -2.74
CA ALA A 7 6.30 -2.39 -1.56
C ALA A 7 6.86 -2.98 -0.27
N ILE A 8 6.89 -4.32 -0.17
CA ILE A 8 7.40 -5.08 0.96
C ILE A 8 8.39 -6.12 0.43
N ILE A 9 9.52 -6.22 1.11
CA ILE A 9 10.53 -7.27 0.95
C ILE A 9 10.67 -7.95 2.31
N LEU A 10 10.42 -9.26 2.39
CA LEU A 10 10.73 -10.02 3.60
C LEU A 10 12.15 -10.60 3.49
N ASN A 11 13.00 -10.25 4.45
CA ASN A 11 14.36 -10.76 4.55
C ASN A 11 14.40 -11.90 5.57
N PHE A 12 14.48 -13.12 5.07
CA PHE A 12 14.45 -14.31 5.93
C PHE A 12 15.87 -14.72 6.36
N ASN A 13 16.15 -14.61 7.66
CA ASN A 13 17.40 -15.04 8.29
C ASN A 13 17.22 -16.20 9.29
N PRO A 14 16.55 -17.30 8.92
CA PRO A 14 16.16 -18.32 9.89
C PRO A 14 17.37 -19.03 10.49
N THR A 15 17.51 -18.96 11.82
CA THR A 15 18.56 -19.61 12.60
C THR A 15 18.20 -21.06 12.90
N GLY A 16 18.18 -21.93 11.89
CA GLY A 16 17.82 -23.34 12.06
C GLY A 16 18.19 -24.25 10.89
N ALA A 17 18.36 -25.55 11.15
CA ALA A 17 18.75 -26.54 10.15
C ALA A 17 17.59 -27.01 9.24
N ASN A 18 16.33 -26.87 9.68
CA ASN A 18 15.14 -27.34 8.97
C ASN A 18 14.21 -26.18 8.60
N VAL A 19 14.67 -25.33 7.70
CA VAL A 19 13.89 -24.17 7.26
C VAL A 19 12.95 -24.58 6.14
N ASN A 20 11.65 -24.45 6.38
CA ASN A 20 10.63 -24.72 5.37
C ASN A 20 10.50 -23.52 4.42
N ALA A 21 11.33 -23.49 3.37
CA ALA A 21 11.34 -22.44 2.35
C ALA A 21 9.96 -22.24 1.70
N ASP A 22 9.21 -23.32 1.47
CA ASP A 22 7.87 -23.27 0.86
C ASP A 22 6.89 -22.48 1.75
N ALA A 23 6.89 -22.75 3.06
CA ALA A 23 6.04 -22.06 4.01
C ALA A 23 6.40 -20.56 4.14
N LEU A 24 7.70 -20.24 4.18
CA LEU A 24 8.17 -18.84 4.29
C LEU A 24 7.77 -18.00 3.07
N VAL A 25 8.03 -18.50 1.86
CA VAL A 25 7.69 -17.76 0.63
C VAL A 25 6.18 -17.68 0.45
N ARG A 26 5.44 -18.74 0.77
CA ARG A 26 3.97 -18.68 0.76
C ARG A 26 3.44 -17.61 1.71
N ARG A 27 3.98 -17.51 2.92
CA ARG A 27 3.61 -16.47 3.88
C ARG A 27 3.91 -15.08 3.32
N ALA A 28 5.08 -14.87 2.72
CA ALA A 28 5.42 -13.61 2.05
C ALA A 28 4.37 -13.22 0.99
N ARG A 29 3.96 -14.18 0.15
CA ARG A 29 2.90 -13.96 -0.85
C ARG A 29 1.58 -13.58 -0.20
N ASP A 30 1.18 -14.32 0.85
CA ASP A 30 -0.13 -14.16 1.48
C ASP A 30 -0.27 -12.78 2.15
N ILE A 31 0.82 -12.18 2.65
CA ILE A 31 0.82 -10.80 3.16
C ILE A 31 0.93 -9.73 2.07
N GLY A 32 1.01 -10.13 0.80
CA GLY A 32 1.14 -9.22 -0.33
C GLY A 32 2.56 -8.73 -0.63
N ALA A 33 3.60 -9.31 -0.02
CA ALA A 33 4.97 -9.07 -0.44
C ALA A 33 5.20 -9.69 -1.82
N ARG A 34 5.94 -8.99 -2.68
CA ARG A 34 6.25 -9.44 -4.05
C ARG A 34 7.72 -9.84 -4.23
N ALA A 35 8.50 -9.71 -3.17
CA ALA A 35 9.90 -10.09 -3.14
C ALA A 35 10.31 -10.60 -1.76
N VAL A 36 11.31 -11.48 -1.75
CA VAL A 36 11.98 -11.97 -0.54
C VAL A 36 13.49 -11.96 -0.76
N SER A 37 14.25 -11.77 0.31
CA SER A 37 15.70 -11.96 0.34
C SER A 37 16.09 -12.97 1.40
N GLY A 38 17.32 -13.50 1.28
CA GLY A 38 17.88 -14.49 2.20
C GLY A 38 18.57 -15.61 1.44
N ARG A 39 18.66 -16.79 2.07
CA ARG A 39 19.45 -17.91 1.55
C ARG A 39 18.90 -18.50 0.24
N GLU A 40 19.79 -19.15 -0.50
CA GLU A 40 19.54 -19.62 -1.87
C GLU A 40 18.46 -20.71 -1.97
N GLU A 41 18.20 -21.44 -0.87
CA GLU A 41 17.17 -22.47 -0.81
C GLU A 41 15.74 -21.92 -1.01
N LEU A 42 15.56 -20.60 -0.88
CA LEU A 42 14.28 -19.93 -1.14
C LEU A 42 13.92 -19.87 -2.64
N LYS A 43 14.90 -19.96 -3.55
CA LYS A 43 14.71 -19.73 -5.00
C LYS A 43 13.59 -20.58 -5.62
N ALA A 44 13.59 -21.88 -5.36
CA ALA A 44 12.59 -22.78 -5.93
C ALA A 44 11.17 -22.46 -5.46
N ALA A 45 11.01 -22.08 -4.18
CA ALA A 45 9.72 -21.63 -3.66
C ALA A 45 9.32 -20.26 -4.22
N CYS A 46 10.28 -19.35 -4.42
CA CYS A 46 10.06 -18.05 -5.06
C CYS A 46 9.49 -18.22 -6.47
N GLU A 47 10.08 -19.10 -7.28
CA GLU A 47 9.57 -19.44 -8.62
C GLU A 47 8.15 -20.02 -8.56
N LYS A 48 7.91 -20.99 -7.67
CA LYS A 48 6.59 -21.62 -7.48
C LYS A 48 5.48 -20.61 -7.16
N TYR A 49 5.77 -19.61 -6.32
CA TYR A 49 4.78 -18.63 -5.89
C TYR A 49 4.82 -17.31 -6.68
N THR A 50 5.65 -17.21 -7.71
CA THR A 50 5.84 -15.99 -8.52
C THR A 50 6.24 -14.79 -7.66
N ILE A 51 7.13 -15.04 -6.69
CA ILE A 51 7.74 -14.04 -5.82
C ILE A 51 9.18 -13.82 -6.29
N ALA A 52 9.64 -12.58 -6.33
CA ALA A 52 11.02 -12.28 -6.72
C ALA A 52 12.00 -12.70 -5.61
N TYR A 53 13.02 -13.47 -5.96
CA TYR A 53 14.16 -13.73 -5.08
C TYR A 53 15.23 -12.65 -5.29
N LEU A 54 15.58 -11.94 -4.22
CA LEU A 54 16.57 -10.87 -4.22
C LEU A 54 17.81 -11.26 -3.42
N PRO A 55 18.99 -10.70 -3.76
CA PRO A 55 20.14 -10.73 -2.86
C PRO A 55 19.81 -10.12 -1.50
N ASP A 56 20.56 -10.48 -0.47
CA ASP A 56 20.41 -9.93 0.88
C ASP A 56 20.23 -8.41 0.87
N GLN A 57 19.20 -7.98 1.57
CA GLN A 57 18.85 -6.57 1.75
C GLN A 57 19.10 -6.19 3.21
N ALA A 58 19.42 -4.93 3.45
CA ALA A 58 19.43 -4.39 4.81
C ALA A 58 17.98 -4.16 5.26
N GLY A 59 17.50 -4.95 6.21
CA GLY A 59 16.20 -4.80 6.84
C GLY A 59 16.32 -4.40 8.30
N GLN A 60 15.17 -4.44 8.98
CA GLN A 60 15.09 -4.40 10.44
C GLN A 60 13.84 -5.14 10.90
N HIS A 61 13.83 -5.55 12.16
CA HIS A 61 12.63 -6.08 12.82
C HIS A 61 11.69 -4.93 13.21
N TYR A 62 10.40 -5.19 13.14
CA TYR A 62 9.36 -4.21 13.50
C TYR A 62 8.42 -4.81 14.54
N LYS A 63 7.86 -3.95 15.39
CA LYS A 63 6.73 -4.34 16.23
C LYS A 63 5.42 -4.26 15.45
N ALA A 64 4.42 -5.00 15.92
CA ALA A 64 3.08 -5.03 15.34
C ALA A 64 2.41 -3.65 15.22
N ASP A 65 2.63 -2.76 16.18
CA ASP A 65 2.07 -1.41 16.21
C ASP A 65 2.86 -0.39 15.37
N GLU A 66 4.05 -0.74 14.89
CA GLU A 66 4.96 0.16 14.15
C GLU A 66 5.09 -0.20 12.66
N VAL A 67 4.83 -1.46 12.28
CA VAL A 67 5.15 -1.99 10.93
C VAL A 67 4.35 -1.32 9.80
N VAL A 68 3.09 -0.95 10.03
CA VAL A 68 2.27 -0.26 9.02
C VAL A 68 2.73 1.19 8.84
N ASP A 69 3.09 1.87 9.93
CA ASP A 69 3.68 3.21 9.88
C ASP A 69 4.98 3.18 9.06
N ALA A 70 5.83 2.19 9.31
CA ALA A 70 7.07 2.01 8.57
C ALA A 70 6.84 1.72 7.08
N LEU A 71 5.86 0.87 6.74
CA LEU A 71 5.47 0.61 5.35
C LEU A 71 5.13 1.92 4.64
N LEU A 72 4.24 2.70 5.24
CA LEU A 72 3.72 3.91 4.59
C LEU A 72 4.77 5.02 4.52
N ALA A 73 5.65 5.13 5.52
CA ALA A 73 6.81 6.01 5.45
C ALA A 73 7.76 5.63 4.31
N ALA A 74 8.06 4.33 4.14
CA ALA A 74 8.87 3.84 3.03
C ALA A 74 8.21 4.12 1.67
N ARG A 75 6.90 3.87 1.54
CA ARG A 75 6.15 4.16 0.31
C ARG A 75 6.15 5.64 -0.04
N LYS A 76 5.92 6.51 0.95
CA LYS A 76 6.00 7.97 0.78
C LYS A 76 7.39 8.43 0.32
N ALA A 77 8.45 7.72 0.73
CA ALA A 77 9.82 7.97 0.27
C ALA A 77 10.19 7.30 -1.06
N GLY A 78 9.24 6.63 -1.74
CA GLY A 78 9.50 5.90 -2.98
C GLY A 78 10.32 4.62 -2.78
N GLN A 79 10.35 4.08 -1.56
CA GLN A 79 11.14 2.93 -1.15
C GLN A 79 10.28 1.71 -0.83
N ALA A 80 10.93 0.55 -0.73
CA ALA A 80 10.36 -0.67 -0.19
C ALA A 80 10.54 -0.70 1.32
N LEU A 81 9.59 -1.28 2.04
CA LEU A 81 9.82 -1.73 3.41
C LEU A 81 10.58 -3.06 3.36
N VAL A 82 11.76 -3.11 3.98
CA VAL A 82 12.50 -4.36 4.18
C VAL A 82 12.34 -4.80 5.63
N VAL A 83 11.71 -5.96 5.84
CA VAL A 83 11.40 -6.51 7.16
C VAL A 83 12.27 -7.74 7.39
N ASP A 84 13.11 -7.71 8.41
CA ASP A 84 13.84 -8.89 8.85
C ASP A 84 12.90 -9.84 9.58
N VAL A 85 13.02 -11.14 9.28
CA VAL A 85 12.20 -12.20 9.88
C VAL A 85 13.10 -13.39 10.22
N ASP A 86 13.18 -13.72 11.50
CA ASP A 86 14.01 -14.82 12.03
C ASP A 86 13.28 -16.17 12.03
N GLY A 87 12.09 -16.23 11.41
CA GLY A 87 11.33 -17.44 11.18
C GLY A 87 10.11 -17.54 12.10
N GLU A 88 10.22 -18.32 13.18
CA GLU A 88 9.11 -18.62 14.11
C GLU A 88 9.05 -17.66 15.32
N ASP A 89 9.79 -16.55 15.31
CA ASP A 89 9.74 -15.56 16.39
C ASP A 89 8.34 -14.94 16.53
N GLU A 90 7.83 -14.88 17.76
CA GLU A 90 6.47 -14.41 18.05
C GLU A 90 6.28 -12.92 17.75
N ALA A 91 7.30 -12.09 17.95
CA ALA A 91 7.23 -10.67 17.67
C ALA A 91 7.20 -10.41 16.16
N ASP A 92 8.03 -11.14 15.41
CA ASP A 92 7.98 -11.13 13.94
C ASP A 92 6.61 -11.61 13.43
N GLN A 93 6.06 -12.69 13.99
CA GLN A 93 4.71 -13.15 13.59
C GLN A 93 3.65 -12.09 13.85
N ALA A 94 3.67 -11.44 15.02
CA ALA A 94 2.71 -10.39 15.34
C ALA A 94 2.81 -9.20 14.38
N ALA A 95 4.03 -8.82 13.99
CA ALA A 95 4.25 -7.79 12.98
C ALA A 95 3.74 -8.18 11.59
N LEU A 96 4.03 -9.41 11.16
CA LEU A 96 3.52 -9.91 9.87
C LEU A 96 1.99 -10.02 9.86
N ASP A 97 1.36 -10.39 10.97
CA ASP A 97 -0.10 -10.47 11.09
C ASP A 97 -0.75 -9.08 11.03
N ALA A 98 -0.19 -8.09 11.73
CA ALA A 98 -0.65 -6.70 11.66
C ALA A 98 -0.52 -6.14 10.23
N LEU A 99 0.62 -6.38 9.59
CA LEU A 99 0.87 -6.01 8.20
C LEU A 99 -0.12 -6.69 7.25
N ASN A 100 -0.35 -8.00 7.40
CA ASN A 100 -1.27 -8.78 6.59
C ASN A 100 -2.71 -8.28 6.71
N ALA A 101 -3.18 -8.02 7.94
CA ALA A 101 -4.53 -7.52 8.18
C ALA A 101 -4.78 -6.20 7.45
N TRP A 102 -3.80 -5.29 7.49
CA TRP A 102 -3.88 -4.01 6.79
C TRP A 102 -3.77 -4.17 5.27
N MET A 103 -2.80 -4.96 4.80
CA MET A 103 -2.57 -5.23 3.37
C MET A 103 -3.74 -5.95 2.70
N HIS A 104 -4.45 -6.82 3.41
CA HIS A 104 -5.66 -7.46 2.90
C HIS A 104 -6.71 -6.42 2.49
N LYS A 105 -6.77 -5.30 3.21
CA LYS A 105 -7.74 -4.23 2.95
C LYS A 105 -7.25 -3.20 1.96
N PHE A 106 -6.01 -2.75 2.13
CA PHE A 106 -5.46 -1.57 1.45
C PHE A 106 -4.26 -1.87 0.54
N GLY A 107 -3.83 -3.13 0.46
CA GLY A 107 -2.59 -3.52 -0.19
C GLY A 107 -2.54 -3.22 -1.69
N HIS A 108 -3.67 -3.14 -2.37
CA HIS A 108 -3.72 -2.70 -3.78
C HIS A 108 -3.19 -1.26 -3.94
N ALA A 109 -3.62 -0.34 -3.08
CA ALA A 109 -3.20 1.06 -3.13
C ALA A 109 -1.69 1.23 -2.88
N VAL A 110 -1.11 0.35 -2.05
CA VAL A 110 0.34 0.35 -1.76
C VAL A 110 1.14 -0.31 -2.88
N ASN A 111 0.70 -1.48 -3.36
CA ASN A 111 1.41 -2.28 -4.35
C ASN A 111 1.31 -1.73 -5.78
N GLU A 112 0.25 -0.98 -6.07
CA GLU A 112 0.01 -0.36 -7.38
C GLU A 112 0.23 1.15 -7.36
N GLY A 113 0.35 1.73 -6.16
CA GLY A 113 0.64 3.14 -5.97
C GLY A 113 2.06 3.51 -6.37
N GLN A 114 2.21 4.65 -7.03
CA GLN A 114 3.45 5.34 -7.30
C GLN A 114 3.37 6.78 -6.77
N GLU A 115 4.51 7.48 -6.77
CA GLU A 115 4.57 8.90 -6.45
C GLU A 115 3.51 9.68 -7.24
N SER A 116 2.85 10.61 -6.55
CA SER A 116 1.74 11.40 -7.08
C SER A 116 2.16 12.86 -7.16
N ASP A 117 1.74 13.53 -8.22
CA ASP A 117 1.79 15.00 -8.31
C ASP A 117 0.72 15.66 -7.42
N LEU A 118 -0.19 14.88 -6.84
CA LEU A 118 -1.22 15.36 -5.93
C LEU A 118 -0.66 15.54 -4.51
N SER A 119 -1.06 16.62 -3.86
CA SER A 119 -0.70 16.91 -2.47
C SER A 119 -1.94 17.14 -1.61
N ALA A 120 -1.89 16.67 -0.36
CA ALA A 120 -2.96 16.85 0.61
C ALA A 120 -2.53 17.81 1.74
N ASP A 121 -3.46 18.62 2.26
CA ASP A 121 -3.21 19.64 3.29
C ASP A 121 -3.43 19.16 4.73
N ALA A 122 -3.28 17.86 4.99
CA ALA A 122 -3.44 17.27 6.31
C ALA A 122 -2.12 16.75 6.88
N ALA A 123 -1.97 16.86 8.20
CA ALA A 123 -0.85 16.27 8.93
C ALA A 123 -0.86 14.74 8.74
N GLU A 124 0.31 14.15 8.50
CA GLU A 124 0.47 12.72 8.21
C GLU A 124 -0.45 12.21 7.07
N ALA A 125 -0.72 13.05 6.07
CA ALA A 125 -1.36 12.64 4.82
C ALA A 125 -0.37 12.62 3.64
N PHE A 126 -0.65 11.77 2.66
CA PHE A 126 0.03 11.77 1.36
C PHE A 126 -0.83 11.06 0.32
N VAL A 127 -0.50 11.24 -0.96
CA VAL A 127 -1.22 10.64 -2.07
C VAL A 127 -0.29 9.75 -2.89
N LEU A 128 -0.78 8.58 -3.28
CA LEU A 128 -0.17 7.78 -4.34
C LEU A 128 -1.14 7.69 -5.52
N THR A 129 -0.63 7.78 -6.74
CA THR A 129 -1.42 7.53 -7.96
C THR A 129 -1.27 6.07 -8.36
N ASN A 130 -2.32 5.43 -8.84
CA ASN A 130 -2.22 4.07 -9.38
C ASN A 130 -1.42 4.11 -10.70
N ARG A 131 -0.33 3.34 -10.76
CA ARG A 131 0.57 3.29 -11.92
C ARG A 131 -0.06 2.70 -13.19
N HIS A 132 -1.07 1.84 -13.02
CA HIS A 132 -1.74 1.12 -14.12
C HIS A 132 -3.05 1.79 -14.52
N ALA A 133 -3.62 2.60 -13.62
CA ALA A 133 -4.85 3.35 -13.83
C ALA A 133 -4.66 4.80 -13.33
N PRO A 134 -3.98 5.69 -14.08
CA PRO A 134 -3.61 7.03 -13.61
C PRO A 134 -4.79 7.92 -13.19
N TYR A 135 -6.00 7.60 -13.64
CA TYR A 135 -7.24 8.22 -13.19
C TYR A 135 -7.67 7.80 -11.77
N GLN A 136 -6.93 6.91 -11.10
CA GLN A 136 -7.15 6.53 -9.70
C GLN A 136 -5.99 7.02 -8.85
N ALA A 137 -6.29 7.77 -7.79
CA ALA A 137 -5.35 8.11 -6.75
C ALA A 137 -5.88 7.67 -5.37
N TYR A 138 -4.97 7.49 -4.43
CA TYR A 138 -5.24 7.02 -3.09
C TYR A 138 -4.69 8.03 -2.09
N LEU A 139 -5.58 8.66 -1.34
CA LEU A 139 -5.25 9.54 -0.23
C LEU A 139 -5.11 8.71 1.04
N PHE A 140 -3.90 8.69 1.60
CA PHE A 140 -3.57 8.03 2.85
C PHE A 140 -3.76 9.00 4.01
N LEU A 141 -4.50 8.59 5.03
CA LEU A 141 -4.83 9.39 6.20
C LEU A 141 -4.54 8.59 7.47
N LYS A 142 -3.76 9.18 8.38
CA LYS A 142 -3.56 8.62 9.73
C LYS A 142 -4.57 9.20 10.70
N ALA A 143 -5.20 8.35 11.50
CA ALA A 143 -6.07 8.80 12.59
C ALA A 143 -5.24 9.38 13.76
N PRO A 144 -5.72 10.46 14.40
CA PRO A 144 -6.89 11.24 14.04
C PRO A 144 -6.64 12.12 12.81
N TYR A 145 -7.60 12.14 11.88
CA TYR A 145 -7.59 12.99 10.69
C TYR A 145 -8.67 14.09 10.80
N PRO A 146 -8.51 15.23 10.11
CA PRO A 146 -9.49 16.31 10.12
C PRO A 146 -10.83 15.88 9.48
N ALA A 147 -11.90 16.64 9.75
CA ALA A 147 -13.20 16.41 9.13
C ALA A 147 -13.23 16.78 7.63
N GLU A 148 -12.26 17.57 7.19
CA GLU A 148 -12.09 18.00 5.80
C GLU A 148 -10.61 17.90 5.43
N VAL A 149 -10.33 17.49 4.19
CA VAL A 149 -8.99 17.54 3.61
C VAL A 149 -9.07 18.12 2.21
N LYS A 150 -8.09 18.96 1.86
CA LYS A 150 -7.91 19.53 0.53
C LYS A 150 -6.80 18.81 -0.19
N VAL A 151 -7.08 18.47 -1.44
CA VAL A 151 -6.13 17.86 -2.37
C VAL A 151 -5.96 18.79 -3.56
N THR A 152 -4.71 19.09 -3.90
CA THR A 152 -4.35 19.95 -5.03
C THR A 152 -3.57 19.18 -6.07
N GLY A 153 -3.51 19.70 -7.30
CA GLY A 153 -2.81 19.07 -8.43
C GLY A 153 -3.72 18.35 -9.41
N LEU A 154 -5.03 18.26 -9.13
CA LEU A 154 -6.01 17.78 -10.09
C LEU A 154 -6.31 18.87 -11.14
N THR A 155 -6.36 18.48 -12.41
CA THR A 155 -6.74 19.35 -13.52
C THR A 155 -8.26 19.42 -13.73
N GLU A 156 -8.98 18.39 -13.28
CA GLU A 156 -10.41 18.21 -13.48
C GLU A 156 -11.07 17.65 -12.21
N ALA A 157 -12.39 17.82 -12.12
CA ALA A 157 -13.16 17.27 -11.01
C ALA A 157 -13.12 15.74 -11.06
N PRO A 158 -12.97 15.06 -9.91
CA PRO A 158 -13.11 13.61 -9.87
C PRO A 158 -14.57 13.20 -10.06
N ASN A 159 -14.77 12.01 -10.63
CA ASN A 159 -16.07 11.37 -10.77
C ASN A 159 -16.62 10.86 -9.44
N ARG A 160 -15.74 10.33 -8.60
CA ARG A 160 -16.12 9.67 -7.34
C ARG A 160 -15.01 9.75 -6.33
N ILE A 161 -15.38 9.94 -5.08
CA ILE A 161 -14.48 9.86 -3.94
C ILE A 161 -15.11 8.94 -2.92
N GLU A 162 -14.35 7.97 -2.41
CA GLU A 162 -14.89 7.03 -1.43
C GLU A 162 -13.80 6.50 -0.50
N TRP A 163 -14.20 6.11 0.70
CA TRP A 163 -13.38 5.26 1.55
C TRP A 163 -13.15 3.91 0.89
N ILE A 164 -11.92 3.41 0.92
CA ILE A 164 -11.61 2.06 0.43
C ILE A 164 -12.25 1.01 1.34
N ASP A 165 -12.23 1.26 2.65
CA ASP A 165 -13.02 0.49 3.60
C ASP A 165 -14.50 0.88 3.50
N GLY A 166 -15.40 -0.11 3.50
CA GLY A 166 -16.84 0.11 3.37
C GLY A 166 -17.34 0.59 2.00
N ARG A 167 -16.48 1.18 1.15
CA ARG A 167 -16.87 1.81 -0.13
C ARG A 167 -17.90 2.92 0.03
N GLU A 168 -17.86 3.60 1.17
CA GLU A 168 -18.73 4.75 1.45
C GLU A 168 -18.23 5.98 0.68
N GLU A 169 -19.13 6.61 -0.08
CA GLU A 169 -18.81 7.81 -0.84
C GLU A 169 -18.60 9.02 0.09
N CYS A 170 -17.57 9.81 -0.22
CA CYS A 170 -17.27 11.07 0.44
C CYS A 170 -17.90 12.21 -0.35
N GLU A 171 -18.56 13.14 0.34
CA GLU A 171 -18.98 14.40 -0.27
C GLU A 171 -17.75 15.23 -0.61
N PHE A 172 -17.77 15.90 -1.76
CA PHE A 172 -16.65 16.73 -2.19
C PHE A 172 -17.09 17.91 -3.05
N VAL A 173 -16.21 18.91 -3.11
CA VAL A 173 -16.33 20.07 -3.99
C VAL A 173 -15.01 20.24 -4.72
N PHE A 174 -15.06 20.52 -6.02
CA PHE A 174 -13.88 20.85 -6.81
C PHE A 174 -14.01 22.25 -7.41
N GLU A 175 -13.20 23.17 -6.92
CA GLU A 175 -13.21 24.58 -7.34
C GLU A 175 -11.79 25.10 -7.45
N ASN A 176 -11.51 25.84 -8.52
CA ASN A 176 -10.21 26.49 -8.75
C ASN A 176 -9.00 25.53 -8.66
N GLY A 177 -9.14 24.28 -9.11
CA GLY A 177 -8.07 23.28 -9.07
C GLY A 177 -7.83 22.65 -7.69
N VAL A 178 -8.73 22.91 -6.73
CA VAL A 178 -8.66 22.37 -5.37
C VAL A 178 -9.84 21.45 -5.13
N LEU A 179 -9.54 20.20 -4.78
CA LEU A 179 -10.52 19.23 -4.36
C LEU A 179 -10.66 19.26 -2.84
N THR A 180 -11.83 19.59 -2.33
CA THR A 180 -12.15 19.58 -0.90
C THR A 180 -13.01 18.37 -0.60
N VAL A 181 -12.52 17.44 0.24
CA VAL A 181 -13.19 16.18 0.59
C VAL A 181 -13.68 16.23 2.03
N GLN A 182 -14.95 15.93 2.23
CA GLN A 182 -15.55 15.78 3.57
C GLN A 182 -15.31 14.37 4.08
N LEU A 183 -14.50 14.26 5.11
CA LEU A 183 -14.11 13.01 5.75
C LEU A 183 -15.09 12.66 6.87
N LYS A 184 -16.07 11.81 6.54
CA LYS A 184 -16.90 11.18 7.57
C LYS A 184 -16.04 10.28 8.45
N LYS A 185 -16.23 10.35 9.77
CA LYS A 185 -15.54 9.48 10.72
C LYS A 185 -15.88 8.02 10.39
N GLN A 186 -14.85 7.21 10.19
CA GLN A 186 -14.98 5.79 9.94
C GLN A 186 -14.69 5.01 11.22
N GLU A 187 -15.50 3.99 11.50
CA GLU A 187 -15.16 2.98 12.50
C GLU A 187 -14.24 1.95 11.86
N SER A 188 -12.94 2.07 12.11
CA SER A 188 -11.92 1.16 11.58
C SER A 188 -10.98 0.73 12.69
N PRO A 189 -10.54 -0.54 12.72
CA PRO A 189 -9.49 -0.98 13.62
C PRO A 189 -8.10 -0.47 13.21
N PHE A 190 -7.97 0.13 12.01
CA PHE A 190 -6.70 0.57 11.46
C PHE A 190 -6.47 2.06 11.71
N ALA A 191 -5.26 2.39 12.19
CA ALA A 191 -4.83 3.78 12.33
C ALA A 191 -4.73 4.49 10.96
N TRP A 192 -4.25 3.78 9.94
CA TRP A 192 -4.19 4.27 8.57
C TRP A 192 -5.38 3.81 7.76
N GLN A 193 -6.07 4.78 7.16
CA GLN A 193 -7.22 4.58 6.32
C GLN A 193 -7.04 5.33 5.01
N LEU A 194 -7.70 4.83 3.96
CA LEU A 194 -7.51 5.33 2.62
C LEU A 194 -8.82 5.77 1.98
N VAL A 195 -8.74 6.90 1.28
CA VAL A 195 -9.77 7.38 0.38
C VAL A 195 -9.29 7.20 -1.05
N ARG A 196 -10.12 6.62 -1.91
CA ARG A 196 -9.88 6.55 -3.35
C ARG A 196 -10.49 7.78 -4.02
N ILE A 197 -9.66 8.50 -4.78
CA ILE A 197 -10.05 9.60 -5.67
C ILE A 197 -10.07 9.02 -7.08
N GLN A 198 -11.25 8.96 -7.69
CA GLN A 198 -11.47 8.42 -9.02
C GLN A 198 -11.78 9.58 -9.98
N GLY A 199 -10.85 9.88 -10.87
CA GLY A 199 -11.03 10.81 -11.99
C GLY A 199 -11.85 10.23 -13.14
N HIS A 200 -12.05 11.06 -14.17
CA HIS A 200 -12.61 10.66 -15.45
C HIS A 200 -11.73 9.62 -16.14
N ARG A 201 -12.36 8.59 -16.70
CA ARG A 201 -11.64 7.61 -17.52
C ARG A 201 -11.64 8.10 -18.97
N PRO A 202 -10.55 7.88 -19.73
CA PRO A 202 -10.54 8.20 -21.16
C PRO A 202 -11.66 7.52 -21.96
N GLU A 203 -12.17 6.38 -21.49
CA GLU A 203 -13.32 5.69 -22.08
C GLU A 203 -14.66 6.41 -21.87
N ASP A 204 -14.78 7.27 -20.84
CA ASP A 204 -15.97 8.08 -20.59
C ASP A 204 -16.12 9.21 -21.64
N ASP A 205 -15.02 9.60 -22.31
CA ASP A 205 -14.98 10.62 -23.36
C ASP A 205 -15.28 10.05 -24.77
N ILE A 206 -15.37 8.73 -24.91
CA ILE A 206 -15.73 8.09 -26.17
C ILE A 206 -17.26 8.23 -26.33
N ALA A 207 -17.68 9.28 -27.04
CA ALA A 207 -19.06 9.50 -27.43
C ALA A 207 -19.73 8.21 -27.94
N GLU A 208 -21.02 8.01 -27.61
CA GLU A 208 -21.84 6.88 -28.07
C GLU A 208 -21.52 6.51 -29.52
N THR A 209 -20.85 5.38 -29.71
CA THR A 209 -20.75 4.77 -31.03
C THR A 209 -22.16 4.34 -31.42
N LYS A 210 -22.81 5.16 -32.25
CA LYS A 210 -24.04 4.78 -32.96
C LYS A 210 -23.70 3.59 -33.85
N PHE A 211 -24.06 2.39 -33.39
CA PHE A 211 -24.14 1.21 -34.24
C PHE A 211 -25.34 1.33 -35.20
#